data_AF-W2CII1-F1
#
_entry.id   AF-W2CII1-F1
#
_cell.length_a   1.000
_cell.length_b   1.000
_cell.length_c   1.000
_cell.angle_alpha   90.00
_cell.angle_beta   90.00
_cell.angle_gamma   90.00
#
_symmetry.space_group_name_H-M   'P 1'
#
loop_
_entity.id
_entity.type
_entity.pdbx_description
1 polymer ?
#
loop_
_entity_poly.entity_id
_entity_poly.type
_entity_poly.pdbx_seq_one_letter_code
_entity_poly.pdbx_strand_id
1 'polypeptide(L)'
;QTQKAKRIILWLAKDEFSKEEIPLILQKQQSRGLEIRFCEDVRQYKKLIPSLKLFPNDPIITVDDDYIYPIDFIERLLNGQRRYPACVCYYIGARIEFQNSGTIKPYIQWGHD
;
A
#
# COMPACT_ATOMS: atom_id res chain seq x y z
N GLN A 1 10.12 -9.87 6.74
CA GLN A 1 9.26 -10.44 5.70
C GLN A 1 9.93 -11.70 5.18
N THR A 2 9.21 -12.83 5.07
CA THR A 2 9.76 -14.11 4.57
C THR A 2 10.13 -14.05 3.09
N GLN A 3 9.47 -13.18 2.33
CA GLN A 3 9.81 -12.82 0.96
C GLN A 3 10.35 -11.38 0.91
N LYS A 4 11.40 -11.15 0.12
CA LYS A 4 11.98 -9.81 -0.06
C LYS A 4 11.25 -9.06 -1.17
N ALA A 5 10.92 -7.79 -0.92
CA ALA A 5 10.47 -6.90 -1.97
C ALA A 5 11.64 -6.57 -2.92
N LYS A 6 11.34 -6.50 -4.22
CA LYS A 6 12.30 -6.03 -5.23
C LYS A 6 12.68 -4.56 -5.01
N ARG A 7 11.71 -3.75 -4.58
CA ARG A 7 11.85 -2.32 -4.29
C ARG A 7 10.93 -1.94 -3.14
N ILE A 8 11.35 -0.99 -2.31
CA ILE A 8 10.50 -0.37 -1.28
C ILE A 8 10.48 1.12 -1.59
N ILE A 9 9.30 1.67 -1.90
CA ILE A 9 9.17 3.04 -2.39
C ILE A 9 8.23 3.83 -1.46
N LEU A 10 8.74 4.91 -0.89
CA LEU A 10 7.98 5.95 -0.23
C LEU A 10 7.67 7.05 -1.25
N TRP A 11 6.39 7.30 -1.47
CA TRP A 11 5.89 8.36 -2.34
C TRP A 11 5.50 9.59 -1.52
N LEU A 12 6.01 10.76 -1.90
CA LEU A 12 5.72 12.05 -1.28
C LEU A 12 5.16 13.01 -2.34
N ALA A 13 4.19 13.84 -1.96
CA ALA A 13 3.68 14.85 -2.88
C ALA A 13 4.65 16.03 -2.95
N LYS A 14 4.94 16.51 -4.17
CA LYS A 14 5.93 17.58 -4.42
C LYS A 14 5.55 18.94 -3.81
N ASP A 15 4.26 19.15 -3.60
CA ASP A 15 3.65 20.36 -3.02
C ASP A 15 3.55 20.29 -1.50
N GLU A 16 3.67 19.10 -0.90
CA GLU A 16 3.66 18.88 0.55
C GLU A 16 5.06 18.74 1.16
N PHE A 17 6.02 18.21 0.38
CA PHE A 17 7.36 17.90 0.87
C PHE A 17 8.44 18.23 -0.16
N SER A 18 9.58 18.68 0.35
CA SER A 18 10.84 18.86 -0.37
C SER A 18 11.88 17.81 0.04
N LYS A 19 12.98 17.74 -0.70
CA LYS A 19 14.06 16.79 -0.43
C LYS A 19 14.82 17.14 0.86
N GLU A 20 14.90 18.44 1.15
CA GLU A 20 15.60 19.02 2.29
C GLU A 20 14.86 18.72 3.61
N GLU A 21 13.54 18.51 3.54
CA GLU A 21 12.69 18.20 4.69
C GLU A 21 12.72 16.71 5.09
N ILE A 22 13.34 15.84 4.28
CA ILE A 22 13.39 14.40 4.56
C ILE A 22 14.22 14.15 5.83
N PRO A 23 13.64 13.58 6.90
CA PRO A 23 14.36 13.32 8.13
C PRO A 23 15.57 12.40 7.93
N LEU A 24 16.64 12.62 8.70
CA LEU A 24 17.88 11.83 8.63
C LEU A 24 17.62 10.32 8.77
N ILE A 25 16.64 9.92 9.57
CA ILE A 25 16.28 8.50 9.72
C ILE A 25 15.80 7.88 8.41
N LEU A 26 14.99 8.58 7.60
CA LEU A 26 14.56 8.10 6.30
C LEU A 26 15.70 8.12 5.28
N GLN A 27 16.56 9.14 5.32
CA GLN A 27 17.77 9.17 4.49
C GLN A 27 18.67 7.95 4.75
N LYS A 28 18.87 7.59 6.04
CA LYS A 28 19.60 6.37 6.42
C LYS A 28 18.92 5.09 5.95
N GLN A 29 17.59 5.05 5.86
CA GLN A 29 16.88 3.90 5.29
C GLN A 29 17.14 3.73 3.79
N GLN A 30 17.50 4.80 3.07
CA GLN A 30 17.84 4.68 1.65
C GLN A 30 19.07 3.81 1.39
N SER A 31 20.07 3.84 2.28
CA SER A 31 21.23 2.93 2.20
C SER A 31 20.86 1.46 2.44
N ARG A 32 19.68 1.21 3.02
CA ARG A 32 19.10 -0.13 3.26
C ARG A 32 18.10 -0.55 2.17
N GLY A 33 17.96 0.26 1.11
CA GLY A 33 17.11 -0.05 -0.04
C GLY A 33 15.76 0.69 -0.09
N LEU A 34 15.49 1.64 0.81
CA LEU A 34 14.34 2.54 0.66
C LEU A 34 14.57 3.51 -0.51
N GLU A 35 13.58 3.65 -1.37
CA GLU A 35 13.52 4.72 -2.35
C GLU A 35 12.54 5.77 -1.92
N ILE A 36 12.95 7.03 -1.93
CA ILE A 36 12.06 8.16 -1.69
C ILE A 36 11.86 8.86 -3.04
N ARG A 37 10.60 8.95 -3.47
CA ARG A 37 10.22 9.53 -4.76
C ARG A 37 9.12 10.55 -4.56
N PHE A 38 9.12 11.55 -5.43
CA PHE A 38 8.13 12.61 -5.42
C PHE A 38 7.15 12.48 -6.59
N CYS A 39 5.87 12.72 -6.34
CA CYS A 39 4.80 12.71 -7.35
C CYS A 39 3.90 13.94 -7.20
N GLU A 40 3.02 14.16 -8.19
CA GLU A 40 1.92 15.12 -8.04
C GLU A 40 0.97 14.68 -6.91
N ASP A 41 0.29 15.63 -6.26
CA ASP A 41 -0.75 15.31 -5.29
C ASP A 41 -1.96 14.66 -5.99
N VAL A 42 -2.01 13.34 -5.90
CA VAL A 42 -3.17 12.51 -6.32
C VAL A 42 -3.98 12.04 -5.12
N ARG A 43 -3.95 12.79 -4.01
CA ARG A 43 -4.62 12.52 -2.74
C ARG A 43 -4.19 11.17 -2.16
N GLN A 44 -5.14 10.36 -1.70
CA GLN A 44 -4.89 9.03 -1.12
C GLN A 44 -4.20 8.02 -2.05
N TYR A 45 -4.13 8.30 -3.36
CA TYR A 45 -3.61 7.36 -4.36
C TYR A 45 -2.11 7.51 -4.66
N LYS A 46 -1.38 8.34 -3.88
CA LYS A 46 0.06 8.63 -4.08
C LYS A 46 0.93 7.36 -4.10
N LYS A 47 0.53 6.31 -3.36
CA LYS A 47 1.26 5.03 -3.33
C LYS A 47 1.01 4.16 -4.58
N LEU A 48 -0.20 4.24 -5.13
CA LEU A 48 -0.69 3.30 -6.15
C LEU A 48 -0.51 3.83 -7.57
N ILE A 49 -1.03 5.02 -7.88
CA ILE A 49 -1.05 5.56 -9.25
C ILE A 49 0.35 5.69 -9.87
N PRO A 50 1.34 6.34 -9.23
CA PRO A 50 2.67 6.46 -9.84
C PRO A 50 3.39 5.11 -9.92
N SER A 51 3.14 4.20 -8.98
CA SER A 51 3.69 2.84 -9.02
C SER A 51 3.16 2.04 -10.21
N LEU A 52 1.85 2.09 -10.47
CA LEU A 52 1.24 1.44 -11.64
C LEU A 52 1.80 1.96 -12.97
N LYS A 53 2.04 3.28 -13.07
CA LYS A 53 2.61 3.90 -14.27
C LYS A 53 4.06 3.48 -14.51
N LEU A 54 4.86 3.37 -13.44
CA LEU A 54 6.29 3.07 -13.54
C LEU A 54 6.60 1.57 -13.60
N PHE A 55 5.73 0.73 -13.01
CA PHE A 55 5.92 -0.71 -12.88
C PHE A 55 4.68 -1.48 -13.36
N PRO A 56 4.23 -1.28 -14.62
CA PRO A 56 2.96 -1.85 -15.10
C PRO A 56 2.94 -3.38 -15.13
N ASN A 57 4.12 -4.02 -15.12
CA ASN A 57 4.27 -5.48 -15.21
C ASN A 57 4.75 -6.12 -13.91
N ASP A 58 5.03 -5.35 -12.85
CA ASP A 58 5.43 -5.89 -11.56
C ASP A 58 4.21 -5.94 -10.61
N PRO A 59 4.08 -6.97 -9.75
CA PRO A 59 3.11 -6.94 -8.66
C PRO A 59 3.38 -5.77 -7.70
N ILE A 60 2.34 -5.01 -7.37
CA ILE A 60 2.40 -3.87 -6.45
C ILE A 60 1.68 -4.23 -5.16
N ILE A 61 2.38 -4.10 -4.03
CA ILE A 61 1.80 -4.19 -2.69
C ILE A 61 1.88 -2.80 -2.07
N THR A 62 0.73 -2.23 -1.71
CA THR A 62 0.65 -1.00 -0.92
C THR A 62 0.59 -1.34 0.56
N VAL A 63 1.29 -0.57 1.38
CA VAL A 63 1.30 -0.71 2.84
C VAL A 63 1.10 0.63 3.50
N ASP A 64 0.41 0.64 4.63
CA ASP A 64 0.20 1.79 5.50
C ASP A 64 1.11 1.72 6.73
N ASP A 65 1.32 2.86 7.38
CA ASP A 65 2.22 3.05 8.52
C ASP A 65 1.53 2.86 9.88
N ASP A 66 0.22 2.64 9.87
CA ASP A 66 -0.63 2.47 11.05
C ASP A 66 -0.76 1.00 11.51
N TYR A 67 -0.17 0.05 10.78
CA TYR A 67 -0.26 -1.37 11.07
C TYR A 67 1.07 -2.11 11.01
N ILE A 68 1.34 -2.95 12.01
CA ILE A 68 2.47 -3.88 12.01
C ILE A 68 2.01 -5.19 11.37
N TYR A 69 2.37 -5.39 10.11
CA TYR A 69 2.03 -6.60 9.37
C TYR A 69 2.84 -7.82 9.84
N PRO A 70 2.24 -9.04 9.86
CA PRO A 70 2.98 -10.25 10.19
C PRO A 70 4.17 -10.53 9.27
N ILE A 71 5.09 -11.35 9.77
CA ILE A 71 6.38 -11.60 9.11
C ILE A 71 6.22 -12.29 7.74
N ASP A 72 5.11 -12.96 7.50
CA ASP A 72 4.76 -13.70 6.27
C ASP A 72 3.77 -12.93 5.36
N PHE A 73 3.44 -11.68 5.69
CA PHE A 73 2.47 -10.84 4.95
C PHE A 73 2.68 -10.81 3.44
N ILE A 74 3.91 -10.53 2.98
CA ILE A 74 4.21 -10.48 1.53
C ILE A 74 4.01 -11.87 0.91
N GLU A 75 4.45 -12.92 1.58
CA GLU A 75 4.30 -14.29 1.07
C GLU A 75 2.84 -14.69 0.90
N ARG A 76 2.01 -14.37 1.89
CA ARG A 76 0.57 -14.64 1.86
C ARG A 76 -0.11 -13.92 0.70
N LEU A 77 0.22 -12.64 0.47
CA LEU A 77 -0.31 -11.89 -0.68
C LEU A 77 0.16 -12.47 -2.01
N LEU A 78 1.44 -12.84 -2.14
CA LEU A 78 1.97 -13.46 -3.36
C LEU A 78 1.35 -14.83 -3.65
N ASN A 79 1.06 -15.62 -2.62
CA ASN A 79 0.36 -16.90 -2.77
C ASN A 79 -1.10 -16.68 -3.19
N GLY A 80 -1.78 -15.69 -2.60
CA GLY A 80 -3.12 -15.26 -3.00
C GLY A 80 -3.17 -14.82 -4.46
N GLN A 81 -2.25 -13.96 -4.89
CA GLN A 81 -2.17 -13.47 -6.25
C GLN A 81 -1.90 -14.61 -7.25
N ARG A 82 -1.01 -15.56 -6.92
CA ARG A 82 -0.78 -16.75 -7.76
C ARG A 82 -2.02 -17.61 -7.93
N ARG A 83 -2.83 -17.74 -6.87
CA ARG A 83 -4.09 -18.50 -6.90
C ARG A 83 -5.20 -17.75 -7.65
N TYR A 84 -5.22 -16.43 -7.57
CA TYR A 84 -6.25 -15.55 -8.14
C TYR A 84 -5.61 -14.40 -8.95
N PRO A 85 -4.98 -14.69 -10.11
CA PRO A 85 -4.11 -13.74 -10.82
C PRO A 85 -4.84 -12.52 -11.40
N ALA A 86 -6.16 -12.60 -11.59
CA ALA A 86 -6.98 -11.50 -12.09
C ALA A 86 -7.63 -10.65 -10.97
N CYS A 87 -7.34 -10.95 -9.70
CA CYS A 87 -7.93 -10.29 -8.54
C CYS A 87 -6.95 -9.36 -7.84
N VAL A 88 -7.50 -8.32 -7.18
CA VAL A 88 -6.75 -7.56 -6.17
C VAL A 88 -6.77 -8.36 -4.87
N CYS A 89 -5.59 -8.77 -4.40
CA CYS A 89 -5.44 -9.43 -3.11
C CYS A 89 -5.26 -8.40 -2.00
N TYR A 90 -5.95 -8.61 -0.88
CA TYR A 90 -5.87 -7.76 0.30
C TYR A 90 -5.49 -8.60 1.53
N TYR A 91 -5.06 -7.92 2.58
CA TYR A 91 -4.70 -8.56 3.84
C TYR A 91 -5.73 -8.31 4.94
N ILE A 92 -6.19 -7.07 5.05
CA ILE A 92 -7.31 -6.67 5.89
C ILE A 92 -8.34 -6.03 4.97
N GLY A 93 -9.58 -6.43 5.12
CA GLY A 93 -10.70 -5.92 4.35
C GLY A 93 -11.97 -5.94 5.18
N ALA A 94 -12.95 -5.17 4.75
CA ALA A 94 -14.29 -5.23 5.29
C ALA A 94 -15.27 -5.30 4.14
N ARG A 95 -16.26 -6.18 4.26
CA ARG A 95 -17.36 -6.29 3.31
C ARG A 95 -18.39 -5.20 3.61
N ILE A 96 -18.72 -4.41 2.59
CA ILE A 96 -19.76 -3.38 2.70
C ILE A 96 -21.08 -4.05 3.08
N GLU A 97 -21.68 -3.56 4.18
CA GLU A 97 -22.97 -4.04 4.67
C GLU A 97 -24.06 -2.98 4.51
N PHE A 98 -25.29 -3.43 4.27
CA PHE A 98 -26.44 -2.57 4.00
C PHE A 98 -27.51 -2.73 5.08
N GLN A 99 -28.22 -1.64 5.37
CA GLN A 99 -29.44 -1.65 6.16
C GLN A 99 -30.60 -2.22 5.34
N ASN A 100 -31.69 -2.61 6.00
CA ASN A 100 -32.90 -3.10 5.32
C ASN A 100 -33.52 -2.05 4.38
N SER A 101 -33.26 -0.76 4.63
CA SER A 101 -33.67 0.36 3.78
C SER A 101 -32.85 0.49 2.49
N GLY A 102 -31.79 -0.30 2.32
CA GLY A 102 -30.86 -0.22 1.18
C GLY A 102 -29.73 0.81 1.35
N THR A 103 -29.65 1.51 2.49
CA THR A 103 -28.55 2.44 2.77
C THR A 103 -27.31 1.71 3.32
N ILE A 104 -26.13 2.26 3.04
CA ILE A 104 -24.85 1.70 3.53
C ILE A 104 -24.76 1.87 5.06
N LYS A 105 -24.35 0.81 5.77
CA LYS A 105 -24.08 0.89 7.22
C LYS A 105 -22.79 1.69 7.50
N PRO A 106 -22.63 2.27 8.70
CA PRO A 106 -21.35 2.80 9.14
C PRO A 106 -20.24 1.75 9.05
N TYR A 107 -19.00 2.17 8.74
CA TYR A 107 -17.85 1.27 8.55
C TYR A 107 -17.64 0.28 9.70
N ILE A 108 -17.83 0.73 10.95
CA ILE A 108 -17.69 -0.11 12.15
C ILE A 108 -18.70 -1.27 12.23
N GLN A 109 -19.71 -1.29 11.37
CA GLN A 109 -20.74 -2.33 11.28
C GLN A 109 -20.59 -3.20 10.03
N TRP A 110 -19.50 -3.02 9.28
CA TRP A 110 -19.18 -3.88 8.14
C TRP A 110 -18.63 -5.21 8.62
N GLY A 111 -18.83 -6.26 7.83
CA GLY A 111 -18.28 -7.58 8.14
C GLY A 111 -16.76 -7.57 7.90
N HIS A 112 -15.98 -7.97 8.89
CA HIS A 112 -14.53 -8.14 8.74
C HIS A 112 -14.22 -9.61 8.45
N ASP A 113 -13.34 -9.84 7.47
CA ASP A 113 -12.79 -11.16 7.12
C ASP A 113 -11.42 -11.38 7.78
#